data_AF-A0A318LEX6-F1
#
_entry.id   AF-A0A318LEX6-F1
#
_cell.length_a   1.000
_cell.length_b   1.000
_cell.length_c   1.000
_cell.angle_alpha   90.00
_cell.angle_beta   90.00
_cell.angle_gamma   90.00
#
_symmetry.space_group_name_H-M   'P 1'
#
loop_
_entity.id
_entity.type
_entity.pdbx_description
1 polymer ?
#
loop_
_entity_poly.entity_id
_entity_poly.type
_entity_poly.pdbx_seq_one_letter_code
_entity_poly.pdbx_strand_id
1 'polypeptide(L)'
;MWREFVFWLCAAGSVVTGVAVFRVDSMARATFALLASFLFAAGTVLLVDLTYLGILVILMMIMEMVIMVVFMLMYMMNPAGLMPMTMVHNQKGSLAIAIGTFAVLATGIYLIDWPTSSAPQPEDPTMALGEALMGPKMLMMIVLGLALFATIVATVVLATHRGRYDRYGDRLDRDRPDDPVRGGVGR
;
A
#
# COMPACT_ATOMS: atom_id res chain seq x y z
N MET A 1 18.48 4.18 26.34
CA MET A 1 19.65 4.47 25.49
C MET A 1 19.75 3.63 24.20
N TRP A 2 19.99 2.31 24.21
CA TRP A 2 20.09 1.54 22.94
C TRP A 2 18.79 1.51 22.14
N ARG A 3 17.64 1.24 22.80
CA ARG A 3 16.32 1.27 22.16
C ARG A 3 15.98 2.63 21.55
N GLU A 4 16.30 3.73 22.23
CA GLU A 4 16.11 5.09 21.71
C GLU A 4 16.95 5.34 20.46
N PHE A 5 18.22 4.91 20.47
CA PHE A 5 19.09 5.06 19.31
C PHE A 5 18.55 4.29 18.10
N VAL A 6 18.14 3.03 18.29
CA VAL A 6 17.54 2.22 17.21
C VAL A 6 16.22 2.84 16.75
N PHE A 7 15.40 3.36 17.67
CA PHE A 7 14.15 4.03 17.33
C PHE A 7 14.38 5.25 16.44
N TRP A 8 15.33 6.13 16.81
CA TRP A 8 15.68 7.30 16.01
C TRP A 8 16.29 6.91 14.66
N LEU A 9 17.09 5.85 14.61
CA LEU A 9 17.64 5.32 13.36
C LEU A 9 16.52 4.84 12.42
N CYS A 10 15.55 4.08 12.95
CA CYS A 10 14.38 3.63 12.20
C CYS A 10 13.51 4.82 11.76
N ALA A 11 13.23 5.78 12.65
CA ALA A 11 12.42 6.95 12.32
C ALA A 11 13.08 7.84 11.25
N ALA A 12 14.38 8.10 11.37
CA ALA A 12 15.12 8.85 10.35
C ALA A 12 15.21 8.05 9.05
N GLY A 13 15.45 6.73 9.13
CA GLY A 13 15.49 5.83 8.00
C GLY A 13 14.18 5.81 7.20
N SER A 14 13.03 5.78 7.86
CA SER A 14 11.73 5.80 7.20
C SER A 14 11.50 7.11 6.45
N VAL A 15 11.82 8.25 7.07
CA VAL A 15 11.68 9.56 6.42
C VAL A 15 12.62 9.69 5.22
N VAL A 16 13.91 9.33 5.37
CA VAL A 16 14.90 9.47 4.29
C VAL A 16 14.53 8.60 3.09
N THR A 17 14.14 7.36 3.33
CA THR A 17 13.74 6.43 2.26
C THR A 17 12.40 6.82 1.63
N GLY A 18 11.44 7.33 2.42
CA GLY A 18 10.20 7.91 1.91
C GLY A 18 10.45 9.13 1.01
N VAL A 19 11.38 10.01 1.37
CA VAL A 19 11.79 11.14 0.52
C VAL A 19 12.49 10.66 -0.75
N ALA A 20 13.25 9.55 -0.69
CA ALA A 20 13.93 8.99 -1.84
C ALA A 20 12.95 8.53 -2.94
N VAL A 21 11.73 8.11 -2.59
CA VAL A 21 10.67 7.75 -3.56
C VAL A 21 10.40 8.89 -4.55
N PHE A 22 10.42 10.15 -4.08
CA PHE A 22 10.18 11.32 -4.92
C PHE A 22 11.40 11.79 -5.73
N ARG A 23 12.59 11.25 -5.45
CA ARG A 23 13.83 11.63 -6.13
C ARG A 23 14.27 10.66 -7.21
N VAL A 24 13.74 9.44 -7.22
CA VAL A 24 14.21 8.40 -8.11
C VAL A 24 13.31 8.32 -9.34
N ASP A 25 13.93 8.35 -10.53
CA ASP A 25 13.20 8.30 -11.80
C ASP A 25 12.68 6.89 -12.17
N SER A 26 13.27 5.84 -11.59
CA SER A 26 12.82 4.46 -11.82
C SER A 26 11.73 4.08 -10.82
N MET A 27 10.59 3.65 -11.35
CA MET A 27 9.48 3.13 -10.54
C MET A 27 9.89 1.92 -9.68
N ALA A 28 10.75 1.03 -10.20
CA ALA A 28 11.23 -0.11 -9.42
C ALA A 28 12.04 0.32 -8.19
N ARG A 29 12.97 1.27 -8.39
CA ARG A 29 13.77 1.82 -7.29
C ARG A 29 12.90 2.61 -6.32
N ALA A 30 11.88 3.32 -6.80
CA ALA A 30 10.90 4.00 -5.96
C ALA A 30 10.14 3.01 -5.08
N THR A 31 9.71 1.86 -5.62
CA THR A 31 9.03 0.82 -4.83
C THR A 31 9.95 0.20 -3.78
N PHE A 32 11.22 -0.07 -4.08
CA PHE A 32 12.17 -0.57 -3.08
C PHE A 32 12.50 0.48 -2.00
N ALA A 33 12.57 1.76 -2.37
CA ALA A 33 12.72 2.85 -1.41
C ALA A 33 11.48 2.96 -0.49
N LEU A 34 10.29 2.79 -1.05
CA LEU A 34 9.05 2.77 -0.28
C LEU A 34 8.97 1.55 0.65
N LEU A 35 9.36 0.37 0.17
CA LEU A 35 9.45 -0.84 0.99
C LEU A 35 10.41 -0.62 2.17
N ALA A 36 11.59 -0.04 1.93
CA ALA A 36 12.51 0.31 3.00
C ALA A 36 11.88 1.28 4.01
N SER A 37 11.13 2.28 3.55
CA SER A 37 10.39 3.21 4.41
C SER A 37 9.41 2.49 5.32
N PHE A 38 8.63 1.55 4.78
CA PHE A 38 7.69 0.76 5.56
C PHE A 38 8.36 -0.21 6.52
N LEU A 39 9.48 -0.82 6.14
CA LEU A 39 10.24 -1.68 7.06
C LEU A 39 10.84 -0.91 8.23
N PHE A 40 11.36 0.29 7.98
CA PHE A 40 11.84 1.17 9.05
C PHE A 40 10.70 1.64 9.96
N ALA A 41 9.53 1.97 9.40
CA ALA A 41 8.33 2.27 10.19
C ALA A 41 7.84 1.07 10.99
N ALA A 42 7.87 -0.14 10.43
CA ALA A 42 7.52 -1.36 11.18
C ALA A 42 8.53 -1.63 12.32
N GLY A 43 9.80 -1.28 12.12
CA GLY A 43 10.82 -1.30 13.16
C GLY A 43 10.46 -0.43 14.36
N THR A 44 9.90 0.77 14.15
CA THR A 44 9.46 1.61 15.28
C THR A 44 8.26 1.00 16.00
N VAL A 45 7.32 0.35 15.29
CA VAL A 45 6.19 -0.37 15.89
C VAL A 45 6.68 -1.53 16.77
N LEU A 46 7.65 -2.31 16.30
CA LEU A 46 8.25 -3.40 17.08
C LEU A 46 8.92 -2.89 18.37
N LEU A 47 9.55 -1.71 18.30
CA LEU A 47 10.22 -1.12 19.46
C LEU A 47 9.26 -0.61 20.54
N VAL A 48 7.97 -0.45 20.25
CA VAL A 48 6.92 -0.09 21.22
C VAL A 48 6.18 -1.34 21.73
N ASP A 49 6.81 -2.52 21.64
CA ASP A 49 6.30 -3.80 22.16
C ASP A 49 4.99 -4.28 21.48
N LEU A 50 4.72 -3.79 20.26
CA LEU A 50 3.62 -4.22 19.39
C LEU A 50 4.08 -5.33 18.43
N THR A 51 4.63 -6.41 18.97
CA THR A 51 5.34 -7.45 18.20
C THR A 51 4.48 -8.10 17.11
N TYR A 52 3.24 -8.51 17.44
CA TYR A 52 2.34 -9.13 16.46
C TYR A 52 2.03 -8.18 15.30
N LEU A 53 1.66 -6.94 15.62
CA LEU A 53 1.35 -5.92 14.62
C LEU A 53 2.57 -5.59 13.76
N GLY A 54 3.74 -5.41 14.37
CA GLY A 54 4.96 -5.09 13.64
C GLY A 54 5.38 -6.21 12.68
N ILE A 55 5.27 -7.48 13.10
CA ILE A 55 5.52 -8.63 12.21
C ILE A 55 4.52 -8.67 11.07
N LEU A 56 3.22 -8.45 11.34
CA LEU A 56 2.21 -8.40 10.28
C LEU A 56 2.48 -7.27 9.28
N VAL A 57 2.86 -6.08 9.74
CA VAL A 57 3.22 -4.97 8.86
C VAL A 57 4.40 -5.36 7.97
N ILE A 58 5.46 -5.97 8.53
CA ILE A 58 6.61 -6.43 7.74
C ILE A 58 6.17 -7.46 6.70
N LEU A 59 5.42 -8.49 7.11
CA LEU A 59 4.99 -9.58 6.25
C LEU A 59 4.12 -9.06 5.09
N MET A 60 3.09 -8.28 5.41
CA MET A 60 2.15 -7.76 4.42
C MET A 60 2.82 -6.78 3.46
N MET A 61 3.62 -5.84 3.97
CA MET A 61 4.30 -4.85 3.12
C MET A 61 5.33 -5.49 2.19
N ILE A 62 6.09 -6.50 2.65
CA ILE A 62 7.00 -7.24 1.78
C ILE A 62 6.23 -7.98 0.70
N MET A 63 5.21 -8.76 1.07
CA MET A 63 4.46 -9.57 0.11
C MET A 63 3.75 -8.70 -0.93
N GLU A 64 3.09 -7.63 -0.51
CA GLU A 64 2.40 -6.70 -1.40
C GLU A 64 3.38 -6.02 -2.37
N MET A 65 4.48 -5.44 -1.84
CA MET A 65 5.44 -4.72 -2.66
C MET A 65 6.19 -5.63 -3.63
N VAL A 66 6.55 -6.85 -3.22
CA VAL A 66 7.21 -7.82 -4.12
C VAL A 66 6.30 -8.18 -5.29
N ILE A 67 5.02 -8.48 -5.02
CA ILE A 67 4.04 -8.78 -6.07
C ILE A 67 3.88 -7.59 -7.00
N MET A 68 3.73 -6.38 -6.45
CA MET A 68 3.59 -5.15 -7.24
C MET A 68 4.83 -4.86 -8.10
N VAL A 69 6.04 -5.03 -7.58
CA VAL A 69 7.28 -4.85 -8.35
C VAL A 69 7.32 -5.81 -9.54
N VAL A 70 7.00 -7.08 -9.33
CA VAL A 70 7.00 -8.07 -10.42
C VAL A 70 6.03 -7.66 -11.53
N PHE A 71 4.79 -7.33 -11.18
CA PHE A 71 3.80 -6.91 -12.17
C PHE A 71 4.16 -5.58 -12.84
N MET A 72 4.71 -4.63 -12.09
CA MET A 72 5.19 -3.37 -12.61
C MET A 72 6.31 -3.57 -13.64
N LEU A 73 7.27 -4.46 -13.37
CA LEU A 73 8.34 -4.82 -14.31
C LEU A 73 7.79 -5.52 -15.56
N MET A 74 6.75 -6.35 -15.42
CA MET A 74 6.16 -7.09 -16.53
C MET A 74 5.27 -6.22 -17.43
N TYR A 75 4.50 -5.29 -16.85
CA TYR A 75 3.43 -4.60 -17.57
C TYR A 75 3.66 -3.10 -17.81
N MET A 76 4.62 -2.45 -17.13
CA MET A 76 4.91 -1.05 -17.43
C MET A 76 5.76 -0.91 -18.70
N MET A 77 5.39 0.06 -19.53
CA MET A 77 6.10 0.39 -20.77
C MET A 77 7.49 1.01 -20.52
N ASN A 78 7.75 1.56 -19.33
CA ASN A 78 9.05 2.13 -18.94
C ASN A 78 9.31 2.00 -17.42
N PRO A 79 9.65 0.80 -16.92
CA PRO A 79 9.87 0.58 -15.49
C PRO A 79 11.20 1.16 -14.98
N ALA A 80 12.17 1.33 -15.88
CA ALA A 80 13.52 1.82 -15.58
C ALA A 80 13.61 3.35 -15.55
N GLY A 81 12.57 4.09 -15.95
CA GLY A 81 12.57 5.56 -15.93
C GLY A 81 13.42 6.18 -17.04
N LEU A 82 13.64 5.46 -18.15
CA LEU A 82 14.54 5.88 -19.23
C LEU A 82 13.98 7.02 -20.10
N MET A 83 12.77 7.50 -19.80
CA MET A 83 12.13 8.60 -20.51
C MET A 83 11.74 9.64 -19.46
N PRO A 84 12.34 10.83 -19.46
CA PRO A 84 12.08 11.84 -18.45
C PRO A 84 10.66 12.38 -18.59
N MET A 85 9.80 12.05 -17.63
CA MET A 85 8.45 12.61 -17.49
C MET A 85 8.50 13.69 -16.41
N THR A 86 8.73 14.94 -16.79
CA THR A 86 8.76 16.06 -15.84
C THR A 86 7.35 16.58 -15.58
N MET A 87 6.75 16.24 -14.43
CA MET A 87 5.52 16.89 -13.96
C MET A 87 5.84 18.27 -13.39
N VAL A 88 5.93 19.27 -14.28
CA VAL A 88 6.36 20.64 -13.95
C VAL A 88 5.24 21.55 -13.41
N HIS A 89 4.05 21.02 -13.13
CA HIS A 89 2.93 21.85 -12.70
C HIS A 89 3.02 22.23 -11.22
N ASN A 90 3.28 23.50 -10.95
CA ASN A 90 3.18 24.15 -9.63
C ASN A 90 3.96 23.49 -8.47
N GLN A 91 5.22 23.10 -8.71
CA GLN A 91 6.09 22.51 -7.69
C GLN A 91 6.20 23.38 -6.42
N LYS A 92 6.25 24.70 -6.58
CA LYS A 92 6.33 25.65 -5.45
C LYS A 92 5.06 25.65 -4.60
N GLY A 93 3.88 25.62 -5.23
CA GLY A 93 2.61 25.53 -4.52
C GLY A 93 2.44 24.19 -3.80
N SER A 94 2.81 23.08 -4.46
CA SER A 94 2.80 21.75 -3.83
C SER A 94 3.72 21.70 -2.61
N LEU A 95 4.93 22.25 -2.71
CA LEU A 95 5.86 22.33 -1.58
C LEU A 95 5.31 23.18 -0.43
N ALA A 96 4.71 24.32 -0.74
CA ALA A 96 4.09 25.18 0.27
C ALA A 96 2.95 24.47 1.01
N ILE A 97 2.10 23.73 0.30
CA ILE A 97 1.02 22.93 0.90
C ILE A 97 1.62 21.81 1.76
N ALA A 98 2.61 21.07 1.27
CA ALA A 98 3.24 19.99 2.01
C ALA A 98 3.86 20.48 3.33
N ILE A 99 4.61 21.59 3.29
CA ILE A 99 5.20 22.20 4.49
C ILE A 99 4.11 22.73 5.42
N GLY A 100 3.08 23.38 4.88
CA GLY A 100 1.94 23.88 5.66
C GLY A 100 1.21 22.75 6.41
N THR A 101 0.88 21.66 5.72
CA THR A 101 0.25 20.49 6.33
C THR A 101 1.16 19.85 7.39
N PHE A 102 2.45 19.70 7.11
CA PHE A 102 3.41 19.18 8.08
C PHE A 102 3.47 20.04 9.35
N ALA A 103 3.56 21.37 9.19
CA ALA A 103 3.61 22.30 10.31
C ALA A 103 2.33 22.24 11.16
N VAL A 104 1.15 22.17 10.53
CA VAL A 104 -0.13 22.03 11.24
C VAL A 104 -0.18 20.74 12.06
N LEU A 105 0.17 19.60 11.45
CA LEU A 105 0.17 18.31 12.13
C LEU A 105 1.19 18.25 13.27
N ALA A 106 2.43 18.72 13.02
CA ALA A 106 3.48 18.76 14.04
C ALA A 106 3.07 19.66 15.22
N THR A 107 2.49 20.82 14.94
CA THR A 107 1.99 21.73 15.97
C THR A 107 0.89 21.06 16.80
N GLY A 108 -0.05 20.36 16.17
CA GLY A 108 -1.07 19.58 16.88
C GLY A 108 -0.47 18.50 17.78
N ILE A 109 0.53 17.76 17.30
CA ILE A 109 1.20 16.70 18.08
C ILE A 109 1.89 17.29 19.33
N TYR A 110 2.53 18.45 19.22
CA TYR A 110 3.25 19.09 20.34
C TYR A 110 2.35 19.86 21.32
N LEU A 111 1.24 20.43 20.85
CA LEU A 111 0.35 21.23 21.70
C LEU A 111 -0.69 20.39 22.45
N ILE A 112 -1.02 19.20 21.95
CA ILE A 112 -1.98 18.30 22.60
C ILE A 112 -1.27 17.58 23.75
N ASP A 113 -1.84 17.68 24.95
CA ASP A 113 -1.42 16.88 26.09
C ASP A 113 -2.02 15.48 25.96
N TRP A 114 -1.17 14.50 25.61
CA TRP A 114 -1.60 13.14 25.34
C TRP A 114 -1.80 12.39 26.66
N PRO A 115 -2.98 11.77 26.89
CA PRO A 115 -3.21 11.02 28.10
C PRO A 115 -2.27 9.81 28.17
N THR A 116 -1.51 9.69 29.26
CA THR A 116 -0.68 8.50 29.51
C THR A 116 -1.54 7.40 30.12
N SER A 117 -1.59 6.23 29.48
CA SER A 117 -2.23 5.05 30.06
C SER A 117 -1.25 4.33 30.99
N SER A 118 -1.65 4.13 32.24
CA SER A 118 -0.94 3.29 33.21
C SER A 118 -1.49 1.85 33.23
N ALA A 119 -2.35 1.50 32.28
CA ALA A 119 -2.93 0.16 32.21
C ALA A 119 -1.81 -0.88 32.02
N PRO A 120 -1.79 -1.97 32.81
CA PRO A 120 -0.84 -3.05 32.63
C PRO A 120 -0.92 -3.59 31.19
N GLN A 121 0.24 -3.88 30.61
CA GLN A 121 0.28 -4.58 29.33
C GLN A 121 -0.35 -5.97 29.49
N PRO A 122 -1.21 -6.42 28.56
CA PRO A 122 -1.79 -7.75 28.62
C PRO A 122 -0.70 -8.84 28.65
N GLU A 123 -0.90 -9.87 29.46
CA GLU A 123 0.04 -11.00 29.57
C GLU A 123 0.18 -11.76 28.24
N ASP A 124 -0.93 -11.89 27.49
CA ASP A 124 -0.94 -12.39 26.12
C ASP A 124 -1.63 -11.39 25.16
N PRO A 125 -0.86 -10.52 24.49
CA PRO A 125 -1.39 -9.57 23.52
C PRO A 125 -2.08 -10.22 22.32
N THR A 126 -1.69 -11.45 21.96
CA THR A 126 -2.23 -12.15 20.79
C THR A 126 -3.62 -12.68 21.10
N MET A 127 -3.79 -13.30 22.27
CA MET A 127 -5.10 -13.75 22.75
C MET A 127 -6.05 -12.57 22.96
N ALA A 128 -5.59 -11.50 23.63
CA ALA A 128 -6.39 -10.30 23.86
C ALA A 128 -6.82 -9.62 22.54
N LEU A 129 -5.95 -9.61 21.53
CA LEU A 129 -6.31 -9.14 20.20
C LEU A 129 -7.36 -10.04 19.54
N GLY A 130 -7.21 -11.37 19.62
CA GLY A 130 -8.18 -12.32 19.10
C GLY A 130 -9.56 -12.14 19.72
N GLU A 131 -9.64 -12.00 21.04
CA GLU A 131 -10.87 -11.71 21.76
C GLU A 131 -11.48 -10.37 21.34
N ALA A 132 -10.65 -9.33 21.19
CA ALA A 132 -11.11 -8.02 20.72
C ALA A 132 -11.67 -8.08 19.29
N LEU A 133 -11.04 -8.85 18.40
CA LEU A 133 -11.45 -9.05 17.01
C LEU A 133 -12.76 -9.84 16.90
N MET A 134 -12.91 -10.89 17.71
CA MET A 134 -14.08 -11.79 17.69
C MET A 134 -15.26 -11.28 18.51
N GLY A 135 -15.04 -10.39 19.48
CA GLY A 135 -16.09 -9.79 20.29
C GLY A 135 -16.41 -8.36 19.81
N PRO A 136 -15.86 -7.31 20.44
CA PRO A 136 -16.21 -5.91 20.17
C PRO A 136 -16.03 -5.47 18.72
N LYS A 137 -15.05 -6.01 17.99
CA LYS A 137 -14.74 -5.62 16.60
C LYS A 137 -15.28 -6.59 15.56
N MET A 138 -16.11 -7.56 15.94
CA MET A 138 -16.63 -8.58 15.02
C MET A 138 -17.34 -7.97 13.80
N LEU A 139 -18.17 -6.94 14.01
CA LEU A 139 -18.86 -6.25 12.92
C LEU A 139 -17.86 -5.63 11.93
N MET A 140 -16.80 -4.98 12.42
CA MET A 140 -15.76 -4.41 11.58
C MET A 140 -15.06 -5.50 10.75
N MET A 141 -14.76 -6.64 11.37
CA MET A 141 -14.12 -7.76 10.68
C MET A 141 -15.00 -8.38 9.60
N ILE A 142 -16.31 -8.50 9.82
CA ILE A 142 -17.26 -8.96 8.80
C ILE A 142 -17.30 -7.99 7.62
N VAL A 143 -17.37 -6.68 7.89
CA VAL A 143 -17.39 -5.64 6.85
C VAL A 143 -16.07 -5.63 6.07
N LEU A 144 -14.93 -5.78 6.75
CA LEU A 144 -13.62 -5.93 6.08
C LEU A 144 -13.59 -7.17 5.19
N GLY A 145 -14.10 -8.30 5.65
CA GLY A 145 -14.22 -9.52 4.83
C GLY A 145 -15.06 -9.30 3.57
N LEU A 146 -16.20 -8.60 3.69
CA LEU A 146 -17.04 -8.26 2.55
C LEU A 146 -16.34 -7.30 1.58
N ALA A 147 -15.61 -6.31 2.10
CA ALA A 147 -14.85 -5.37 1.28
C ALA A 147 -13.71 -6.07 0.51
N LEU A 148 -12.99 -6.99 1.18
CA LEU A 148 -11.95 -7.83 0.54
C LEU A 148 -12.55 -8.73 -0.54
N PHE A 149 -13.70 -9.36 -0.27
CA PHE A 149 -14.39 -10.16 -1.27
C PHE A 149 -14.82 -9.31 -2.49
N ALA A 150 -15.44 -8.16 -2.24
CA ALA A 150 -15.89 -7.26 -3.30
C ALA A 150 -14.72 -6.74 -4.15
N THR A 151 -13.59 -6.40 -3.52
CA THR A 151 -12.38 -5.95 -4.22
C THR A 151 -11.75 -7.07 -5.05
N ILE A 152 -11.74 -8.32 -4.57
CA ILE A 152 -11.28 -9.47 -5.37
C ILE A 152 -12.17 -9.63 -6.61
N VAL A 153 -13.49 -9.65 -6.45
CA VAL A 153 -14.42 -9.79 -7.58
C VAL A 153 -14.27 -8.64 -8.57
N ALA A 154 -14.24 -7.40 -8.09
CA ALA A 154 -14.07 -6.22 -8.94
C ALA A 154 -12.75 -6.25 -9.70
N THR A 155 -11.65 -6.61 -9.03
CA THR A 155 -10.33 -6.69 -9.66
C THR A 155 -10.29 -7.78 -10.74
N VAL A 156 -10.86 -8.95 -10.47
CA VAL A 156 -10.94 -10.05 -11.46
C VAL A 156 -11.74 -9.62 -12.68
N VAL A 157 -12.93 -9.03 -12.48
CA VAL A 157 -13.77 -8.52 -13.57
C VAL A 157 -13.06 -7.43 -14.39
N LEU A 158 -12.36 -6.51 -13.74
CA LEU A 158 -11.59 -5.44 -14.44
C LEU A 158 -10.35 -5.97 -15.17
N ALA A 159 -9.70 -7.00 -14.62
CA ALA A 159 -8.51 -7.59 -15.22
C ALA A 159 -8.82 -8.54 -16.38
N THR A 160 -10.04 -9.09 -16.44
CA THR A 160 -10.45 -10.01 -17.52
C THR A 160 -11.04 -9.25 -18.69
N HIS A 161 -10.33 -9.26 -19.82
CA HIS A 161 -10.67 -8.45 -21.01
C HIS A 161 -11.91 -8.95 -21.79
N ARG A 162 -12.43 -10.15 -21.49
CA ARG A 162 -13.60 -10.76 -22.15
C ARG A 162 -14.44 -11.58 -21.18
N GLY A 163 -15.76 -11.49 -21.34
CA GLY A 163 -16.73 -12.24 -20.55
C GLY A 163 -17.19 -13.52 -21.26
N ARG A 164 -17.92 -14.37 -20.54
CA ARG A 164 -18.54 -15.62 -21.05
C ARG A 164 -19.53 -15.39 -22.24
N TYR A 165 -19.82 -14.15 -22.61
CA TYR A 165 -20.80 -13.74 -23.61
C TYR A 165 -20.21 -13.08 -24.87
N ASP A 166 -18.95 -13.32 -25.21
CA ASP A 166 -18.47 -13.12 -26.59
C ASP A 166 -19.54 -13.71 -27.56
N ARG A 167 -20.08 -12.90 -28.47
CA ARG A 167 -21.34 -13.21 -29.16
C ARG A 167 -21.10 -14.06 -30.40
N TYR A 168 -21.10 -15.37 -30.21
CA TYR A 168 -20.94 -16.38 -31.26
C TYR A 168 -22.24 -16.66 -32.06
N GLY A 169 -23.09 -15.65 -32.26
CA GLY A 169 -24.41 -15.77 -32.92
C GLY A 169 -25.56 -16.21 -31.98
N ASP A 170 -26.82 -16.15 -32.45
CA ASP A 170 -28.04 -16.45 -31.66
C ASP A 170 -28.13 -17.90 -31.16
N ARG A 171 -27.33 -18.80 -31.75
CA ARG A 171 -27.20 -20.21 -31.37
C ARG A 171 -25.82 -20.57 -30.79
N LEU A 172 -24.94 -19.58 -30.58
CA LEU A 172 -23.58 -19.73 -30.02
C LEU A 172 -22.64 -20.68 -30.80
N ASP A 173 -22.89 -20.86 -32.10
CA ASP A 173 -22.27 -21.82 -33.02
C ASP A 173 -21.22 -21.21 -33.96
N ARG A 174 -20.91 -19.92 -33.82
CA ARG A 174 -19.87 -19.26 -34.62
C ARG A 174 -18.48 -19.43 -34.01
N ASP A 175 -17.46 -19.56 -34.86
CA ASP A 175 -16.07 -19.65 -34.42
C ASP A 175 -15.43 -18.29 -34.08
N ARG A 176 -16.06 -17.17 -34.48
CA ARG A 176 -15.59 -15.80 -34.19
C ARG A 176 -16.78 -14.93 -33.74
N PRO A 177 -16.60 -14.09 -32.71
CA PRO A 177 -17.62 -13.13 -32.32
C PRO A 177 -17.84 -12.16 -33.48
N ASP A 178 -19.09 -11.99 -33.89
CA ASP A 178 -19.46 -11.05 -34.95
C ASP A 178 -19.59 -9.65 -34.33
N ASP A 179 -18.43 -9.05 -34.05
CA ASP A 179 -18.30 -7.68 -33.57
C ASP A 179 -18.01 -6.75 -34.77
N PRO A 180 -18.72 -5.62 -34.93
CA PRO A 180 -18.60 -4.72 -36.07
C PRO A 180 -17.23 -4.01 -36.20
N VAL A 181 -16.27 -4.22 -35.28
CA VAL A 181 -14.92 -3.63 -35.33
C VAL A 181 -13.83 -4.68 -35.02
N ARG A 182 -12.92 -4.90 -35.98
CA ARG A 182 -11.90 -5.96 -36.02
C ARG A 182 -10.68 -5.72 -35.11
N GLY A 183 -10.42 -6.62 -34.17
CA GLY A 183 -9.20 -6.68 -33.34
C GLY A 183 -8.26 -7.86 -33.63
N GLY A 184 -8.08 -8.25 -34.90
CA GLY A 184 -7.16 -9.31 -35.32
C GLY A 184 -6.26 -8.84 -36.45
N VAL A 185 -4.94 -8.93 -36.27
CA VAL A 185 -3.90 -8.52 -37.23
C VAL A 185 -4.20 -9.08 -38.63
N GLY A 186 -4.17 -8.19 -39.63
CA GLY A 186 -4.65 -8.42 -40.98
C GLY A 186 -3.72 -9.22 -41.90
N ARG A 187 -3.26 -10.40 -41.49
CA ARG A 187 -2.71 -11.42 -42.41
C ARG A 187 -3.07 -12.81 -41.90
#